data_AF-A0A3S4N6G3-F1
#
_entry.id   AF-A0A3S4N6G3-F1
#
_cell.length_a   1.000
_cell.length_b   1.000
_cell.length_c   1.000
_cell.angle_alpha   90.00
_cell.angle_beta   90.00
_cell.angle_gamma   90.00
#
_symmetry.space_group_name_H-M   'P 1'
#
loop_
_entity.id
_entity.type
_entity.pdbx_description
1 polymer ?
#
loop_
_entity_poly.entity_id
_entity_poly.type
_entity_poly.pdbx_seq_one_letter_code
_entity_poly.pdbx_strand_id
1 'polypeptide(L)'
;MENNIGKSANCAANAFMDFHKALYQCCSLEYNELKKVCDPDDLQNNEELFFLIPDEYNQEFINLVTVGCSIKQAYELLKEAYEF
;
A
#
# COMPACT_ATOMS: atom_id res chain seq x y z
N MET A 1 -4.06 23.43 37.19
CA MET A 1 -3.98 22.08 36.57
C MET A 1 -4.04 22.21 35.04
N GLU A 2 -3.15 23.00 34.44
CA GLU A 2 -3.33 23.46 33.04
C GLU A 2 -2.37 22.83 32.02
N ASN A 3 -1.54 21.86 32.41
CA ASN A 3 -0.42 21.42 31.55
C ASN A 3 -0.57 20.01 30.94
N ASN A 4 -1.71 19.34 31.13
CA ASN A 4 -1.89 17.96 30.65
C ASN A 4 -2.58 17.86 29.29
N ILE A 5 -3.54 18.75 28.99
CA ILE A 5 -4.31 18.67 27.74
C ILE A 5 -3.44 19.09 26.54
N GLY A 6 -2.67 20.17 26.67
CA GLY A 6 -1.76 20.63 25.61
C GLY A 6 -0.64 19.64 25.29
N LYS A 7 -0.13 18.93 26.31
CA LYS A 7 0.85 17.84 26.12
C LYS A 7 0.22 16.63 25.43
N SER A 8 -0.96 16.20 25.87
CA SER A 8 -1.66 15.07 25.25
C SER A 8 -2.06 15.37 23.80
N ALA A 9 -2.51 16.59 23.50
CA ALA A 9 -2.85 17.00 22.13
C ALA A 9 -1.61 17.03 21.21
N ASN A 10 -0.47 17.54 21.69
CA ASN A 10 0.77 17.53 20.93
C ASN A 10 1.30 16.10 20.72
N CYS A 11 1.19 15.22 21.71
CA CYS A 11 1.55 13.81 21.54
C CYS A 11 0.66 13.11 20.50
N ALA A 12 -0.65 13.36 20.51
CA ALA A 12 -1.57 12.80 19.53
C ALA A 12 -1.28 13.31 18.11
N ALA A 13 -1.02 14.61 17.94
CA ALA A 13 -0.66 15.20 16.65
C ALA A 13 0.64 14.62 16.09
N ASN A 14 1.68 14.46 16.93
CA ASN A 14 2.95 13.86 16.51
C ASN A 14 2.77 12.38 16.13
N ALA A 15 2.02 11.61 16.92
CA ALA A 15 1.73 10.22 16.62
C ALA A 15 0.96 10.07 15.29
N PHE A 16 0.02 10.97 15.02
CA PHE A 16 -0.73 10.99 13.76
C PHE A 16 0.16 11.33 12.56
N MET A 17 1.07 12.30 12.71
CA MET A 17 2.03 12.63 11.66
C MET A 17 3.01 11.48 11.39
N ASP A 18 3.48 10.82 12.43
CA ASP A 18 4.41 9.69 12.29
C ASP A 18 3.71 8.47 11.67
N PHE A 19 2.43 8.24 11.99
CA PHE A 19 1.59 7.28 11.28
C PHE A 19 1.49 7.59 9.78
N HIS A 20 1.19 8.84 9.41
CA HIS A 20 1.10 9.23 7.99
C HIS A 20 2.42 9.08 7.25
N LYS A 21 3.55 9.38 7.90
CA LYS A 21 4.88 9.16 7.32
C LYS A 21 5.17 7.68 7.12
N ALA A 22 4.85 6.84 8.11
CA ALA A 22 5.04 5.39 8.04
C ALA A 22 4.16 4.79 6.93
N LEU A 23 2.89 5.21 6.84
CA LEU A 23 1.98 4.82 5.78
C LEU A 23 2.55 5.23 4.41
N TYR A 24 2.96 6.48 4.24
CA TYR A 24 3.54 6.96 2.99
C TYR A 24 4.83 6.22 2.62
N GLN A 25 5.69 5.90 3.60
CA GLN A 25 6.90 5.10 3.36
C GLN A 25 6.59 3.67 2.95
N CYS A 26 5.62 3.02 3.59
CA CYS A 26 5.19 1.66 3.25
C CYS A 26 4.64 1.64 1.82
N CYS A 27 3.67 2.51 1.52
CA CYS A 27 3.10 2.63 0.19
C CYS A 27 4.15 3.02 -0.86
N SER A 28 5.11 3.89 -0.52
CA SER A 28 6.17 4.29 -1.46
C SER A 28 7.20 3.18 -1.71
N LEU A 29 7.56 2.40 -0.69
CA LEU A 29 8.47 1.26 -0.84
C LEU A 29 7.81 0.16 -1.67
N GLU A 30 6.57 -0.18 -1.35
CA GLU A 30 5.77 -1.17 -2.07
C GLU A 30 5.52 -0.73 -3.52
N TYR A 31 5.19 0.54 -3.73
CA TYR A 31 5.04 1.13 -5.07
C TYR A 31 6.35 1.09 -5.88
N ASN A 32 7.49 1.41 -5.25
CA ASN A 32 8.78 1.38 -5.94
C ASN A 32 9.23 -0.04 -6.28
N GLU A 33 8.94 -1.04 -5.44
CA GLU A 33 9.19 -2.43 -5.78
C GLU A 33 8.26 -2.88 -6.90
N LEU A 34 6.96 -2.58 -6.84
CA LEU A 34 6.00 -2.88 -7.91
C LEU A 34 6.42 -2.23 -9.24
N LYS A 35 6.83 -0.96 -9.25
CA LYS A 35 7.31 -0.25 -10.44
C LYS A 35 8.50 -0.94 -11.13
N LYS A 36 9.34 -1.67 -10.40
CA LYS A 36 10.48 -2.41 -10.99
C LYS A 36 10.06 -3.67 -11.73
N VAL A 37 8.94 -4.29 -11.32
CA VAL A 37 8.50 -5.57 -11.87
C VAL A 37 7.38 -5.41 -12.91
N CYS A 38 6.76 -4.23 -12.96
CA CYS A 38 5.63 -3.95 -13.85
C CYS A 38 6.06 -3.33 -15.17
N ASP A 39 5.17 -3.42 -16.15
CA ASP A 39 5.34 -2.81 -17.46
C ASP A 39 5.42 -1.27 -17.33
N PRO A 40 6.55 -0.64 -17.71
CA PRO A 40 6.71 0.81 -17.64
C PRO A 40 5.75 1.58 -18.56
N ASP A 41 5.17 0.92 -19.57
CA ASP A 41 4.32 1.57 -20.57
C ASP A 41 2.84 1.67 -20.14
N ASP A 42 2.42 0.96 -19.08
CA ASP A 42 1.04 1.01 -18.56
C ASP A 42 0.97 1.21 -17.03
N LEU A 43 1.74 2.19 -16.53
CA LEU A 43 1.77 2.55 -15.12
C LEU A 43 0.41 3.02 -14.57
N GLN A 44 -0.39 3.70 -15.39
CA GLN A 44 -1.64 4.31 -14.93
C GLN A 44 -2.72 3.28 -14.59
N ASN A 45 -2.96 2.27 -15.46
CA ASN A 45 -3.94 1.23 -15.16
C ASN A 45 -3.46 0.31 -14.02
N ASN A 46 -2.14 0.16 -13.89
CA ASN A 46 -1.51 -0.63 -12.84
C ASN A 46 -1.65 0.01 -11.45
N GLU A 47 -1.57 1.34 -11.37
CA GLU A 47 -1.72 2.09 -10.12
C GLU A 47 -3.15 2.06 -9.58
N GLU A 48 -4.16 2.13 -10.46
CA GLU A 48 -5.57 2.04 -10.04
C GLU A 48 -5.92 0.68 -9.42
N LEU A 49 -5.36 -0.42 -9.95
CA LEU A 49 -5.59 -1.77 -9.44
C LEU A 49 -4.97 -2.00 -8.06
N PHE A 50 -3.87 -1.32 -7.75
CA PHE A 50 -3.22 -1.42 -6.44
C PHE A 50 -4.15 -0.97 -5.31
N PHE A 51 -4.90 0.13 -5.51
CA PHE A 51 -5.84 0.63 -4.51
C PHE A 51 -7.08 -0.27 -4.32
N LEU A 52 -7.28 -1.26 -5.19
CA LEU A 52 -8.37 -2.23 -5.08
C LEU A 52 -7.95 -3.51 -4.36
N ILE A 53 -6.66 -3.72 -4.11
CA ILE A 53 -6.15 -4.87 -3.36
C ILE A 53 -6.32 -4.59 -1.86
N PRO A 54 -7.05 -5.45 -1.11
CA PRO A 54 -7.07 -5.38 0.35
C PRO A 54 -5.69 -5.60 0.96
N ASP A 55 -5.38 -4.84 2.01
CA ASP A 55 -4.06 -4.84 2.66
C ASP A 55 -3.60 -6.23 3.11
N GLU A 56 -4.53 -7.10 3.53
CA GLU A 56 -4.24 -8.48 3.94
C GLU A 56 -3.66 -9.36 2.83
N TYR A 57 -3.81 -8.99 1.56
CA TYR A 57 -3.33 -9.73 0.39
C TYR A 57 -2.11 -9.08 -0.29
N ASN A 58 -1.55 -8.00 0.28
CA ASN A 58 -0.42 -7.29 -0.33
C ASN A 58 0.80 -8.19 -0.55
N GLN A 59 1.09 -9.10 0.38
CA GLN A 59 2.25 -9.99 0.26
C GLN A 59 2.04 -11.04 -0.85
N GLU A 60 0.87 -11.68 -0.94
CA GLU A 60 0.56 -12.57 -2.07
C GLU A 60 0.60 -11.83 -3.41
N PHE A 61 0.06 -10.61 -3.45
CA PHE A 61 0.08 -9.77 -4.66
C PHE A 61 1.51 -9.49 -5.13
N ILE A 62 2.37 -9.01 -4.23
CA ILE A 62 3.79 -8.76 -4.53
C ILE A 62 4.46 -10.04 -5.04
N ASN A 63 4.20 -11.19 -4.42
CA ASN A 63 4.78 -12.46 -4.83
C ASN A 63 4.35 -12.84 -6.26
N LEU A 64 3.06 -12.71 -6.59
CA LEU A 64 2.52 -13.01 -7.93
C LEU A 64 3.15 -12.12 -9.00
N VAL A 65 3.26 -10.82 -8.74
CA VAL A 65 3.90 -9.90 -9.68
C VAL A 65 5.39 -10.22 -9.81
N THR A 66 6.07 -10.55 -8.70
CA THR A 66 7.50 -10.91 -8.69
C THR A 66 7.82 -12.16 -9.50
N VAL A 67 6.91 -13.13 -9.57
CA VAL A 67 7.10 -14.34 -10.39
C VAL A 67 6.77 -14.12 -11.89
N GLY A 68 6.46 -12.88 -12.28
CA GLY A 68 6.26 -12.48 -13.66
C GLY A 68 4.82 -12.33 -14.10
N CYS A 69 3.84 -12.37 -13.17
CA CYS A 69 2.48 -11.97 -13.50
C CYS A 69 2.39 -10.46 -13.72
N SER A 70 1.56 -10.03 -14.67
CA SER A 70 1.13 -8.63 -14.71
C SER A 70 0.25 -8.30 -13.50
N ILE A 71 0.20 -7.03 -13.10
CA ILE A 71 -0.67 -6.56 -12.00
C ILE A 71 -2.13 -6.97 -12.23
N LYS A 72 -2.64 -6.82 -13.45
CA LYS A 72 -4.00 -7.22 -13.80
C LYS A 72 -4.24 -8.72 -13.56
N GLN A 73 -3.31 -9.57 -13.99
CA GLN A 73 -3.43 -11.01 -13.74
C GLN A 73 -3.35 -11.33 -12.25
N ALA A 74 -2.44 -10.71 -11.52
CA ALA A 74 -2.32 -10.92 -10.08
C ALA A 74 -3.61 -10.49 -9.34
N TYR A 75 -4.19 -9.34 -9.69
CA TYR A 75 -5.45 -8.87 -9.15
C TYR A 75 -6.61 -9.83 -9.45
N GLU A 76 -6.80 -10.21 -10.72
CA GLU A 76 -7.90 -11.12 -11.10
C GLU A 76 -7.74 -12.48 -10.42
N LEU A 77 -6.52 -13.01 -10.30
CA LEU A 77 -6.25 -14.27 -9.59
C LEU A 77 -6.58 -14.17 -8.10
N LEU A 78 -6.19 -13.09 -7.43
CA LEU A 78 -6.50 -12.91 -6.01
C LEU A 78 -8.00 -12.69 -5.80
N LYS A 79 -8.65 -11.90 -6.64
CA LYS A 79 -10.08 -11.68 -6.59
C LYS A 79 -10.87 -12.98 -6.81
N GLU A 80 -10.47 -13.80 -7.77
CA GLU A 80 -11.09 -15.10 -8.03
C GLU A 80 -10.86 -16.07 -6.87
N ALA A 81 -9.66 -16.09 -6.28
CA ALA A 81 -9.32 -17.00 -5.19
C ALA A 81 -9.98 -16.65 -3.85
N TYR A 82 -10.20 -15.35 -3.58
CA TYR A 82 -10.61 -14.86 -2.27
C TYR A 82 -11.95 -14.10 -2.26
N GLU A 83 -12.57 -13.87 -3.42
CA GLU A 83 -13.89 -13.25 -3.59
C GLU A 83 -14.08 -11.88 -2.89
N PHE A 84 -13.03 -11.05 -2.84
CA PHE A 84 -13.12 -9.68 -2.31
C PHE A 84 -13.60 -8.64 -3.34
#